data_AF-A0A821UZZ6-F1
#
_entry.id   AF-A0A821UZZ6-F1
#
_cell.length_a   1.000
_cell.length_b   1.000
_cell.length_c   1.000
_cell.angle_alpha   90.00
_cell.angle_beta   90.00
_cell.angle_gamma   90.00
#
_symmetry.space_group_name_H-M   'P 1'
#
loop_
_entity.id
_entity.type
_entity.pdbx_description
1 polymer ?
#
loop_
_entity_poly.entity_id
_entity_poly.type
_entity_poly.pdbx_seq_one_letter_code
_entity_poly.pdbx_strand_id
1 'polypeptide(L)'
;MFMKLFIVACLAVAVFGRHTFNEEDRNRFKAAFRRTCVRNGAEDKAPQAEAAFDTFVDCIKAQIDPDTVKSEIEEARPRGAVDEVFKKYCDKKPAFKTCITGLFDGVYPCLSADVRNNLGSDKNATDRFLNFICHNDGERIALFIAEDGIGCFNEKEDEIVTCVENLRKNVDAEEEVRHMTIDAFCNRLTAMTSCTVNALENCSSPTPSNMAEALFKYVKNSTPCRKSVSYL
;
A
#
# COMPACT_ATOMS: atom_id res chain seq x y z
N MET A 1 -9.02 8.56 4.01
CA MET A 1 -9.42 7.17 4.38
C MET A 1 -9.14 6.18 3.23
N PHE A 2 -9.67 6.43 2.02
CA PHE A 2 -9.45 5.59 0.83
C PHE A 2 -7.96 5.40 0.46
N MET A 3 -7.17 6.46 0.37
CA MET A 3 -5.73 6.36 0.04
C MET A 3 -4.92 5.63 1.12
N LYS A 4 -5.31 5.78 2.40
CA LYS A 4 -4.68 5.08 3.53
C LYS A 4 -5.00 3.59 3.49
N LEU A 5 -6.27 3.23 3.23
CA LEU A 5 -6.69 1.85 3.02
C LEU A 5 -6.07 1.26 1.75
N PHE A 6 -5.90 2.03 0.69
CA PHE A 6 -5.31 1.56 -0.56
C PHE A 6 -3.80 1.36 -0.45
N ILE A 7 -3.06 2.30 0.15
CA ILE A 7 -1.62 2.14 0.39
C ILE A 7 -1.38 1.01 1.38
N VAL A 8 -2.12 0.93 2.49
CA VAL A 8 -1.98 -0.17 3.46
C VAL A 8 -2.43 -1.50 2.86
N ALA A 9 -3.48 -1.54 2.03
CA ALA A 9 -3.89 -2.77 1.33
C ALA A 9 -2.89 -3.18 0.25
N CYS A 10 -2.34 -2.24 -0.54
CA CYS A 10 -1.31 -2.55 -1.53
C CYS A 10 0.00 -2.98 -0.88
N LEU A 11 0.38 -2.35 0.23
CA LEU A 11 1.54 -2.78 1.03
C LEU A 11 1.27 -4.14 1.66
N ALA A 12 0.08 -4.38 2.21
CA ALA A 12 -0.27 -5.68 2.76
C ALA A 12 -0.30 -6.77 1.69
N VAL A 13 -0.84 -6.50 0.51
CA VAL A 13 -0.88 -7.43 -0.63
C VAL A 13 0.53 -7.67 -1.20
N ALA A 14 1.37 -6.65 -1.27
CA ALA A 14 2.75 -6.78 -1.75
C ALA A 14 3.68 -7.48 -0.75
N VAL A 15 3.40 -7.36 0.56
CA VAL A 15 4.27 -7.85 1.64
C VAL A 15 3.84 -9.20 2.17
N PHE A 16 2.54 -9.47 2.31
CA PHE A 16 2.08 -10.66 3.05
C PHE A 16 1.85 -11.89 2.19
N GLY A 17 1.68 -11.79 0.86
CA GLY A 17 1.54 -12.95 -0.05
C GLY A 17 0.43 -13.96 0.29
N ARG A 18 -0.29 -13.78 1.39
CA ARG A 18 -1.38 -14.62 1.88
C ARG A 18 -2.67 -13.94 1.48
N HIS A 19 -3.41 -14.66 0.64
CA HIS A 19 -4.61 -14.25 -0.06
C HIS A 19 -4.38 -13.21 -1.16
N THR A 20 -4.21 -13.75 -2.38
CA THR A 20 -4.78 -13.13 -3.58
C THR A 20 -6.19 -12.64 -3.26
N PHE A 21 -6.57 -11.49 -3.84
CA PHE A 21 -7.93 -10.92 -3.75
C PHE A 21 -8.99 -11.99 -4.05
N ASN A 22 -9.41 -12.71 -3.02
CA ASN A 22 -10.43 -13.74 -3.09
C ASN A 22 -11.79 -13.04 -3.20
N GLU A 23 -12.85 -13.79 -3.38
CA GLU A 23 -14.16 -13.18 -3.60
C GLU A 23 -14.63 -12.36 -2.39
N GLU A 24 -14.31 -12.81 -1.17
CA GLU A 24 -14.63 -12.09 0.07
C GLU A 24 -13.90 -10.75 0.19
N ASP A 25 -12.58 -10.75 -0.04
CA ASP A 25 -11.77 -9.54 -0.05
C ASP A 25 -12.24 -8.57 -1.14
N ARG A 26 -12.55 -9.10 -2.34
CA ARG A 26 -13.10 -8.29 -3.42
C ARG A 26 -14.39 -7.59 -3.01
N ASN A 27 -15.31 -8.32 -2.40
CA ASN A 27 -16.57 -7.77 -1.94
C ASN A 27 -16.37 -6.73 -0.82
N ARG A 28 -15.42 -6.97 0.09
CA ARG A 28 -15.06 -6.02 1.16
C ARG A 28 -14.53 -4.70 0.60
N PHE A 29 -13.64 -4.75 -0.39
CA PHE A 29 -13.11 -3.54 -1.05
C PHE A 29 -14.19 -2.79 -1.84
N LYS A 30 -15.01 -3.50 -2.62
CA LYS A 30 -16.14 -2.90 -3.34
C LYS A 30 -17.10 -2.18 -2.41
N ALA A 31 -17.49 -2.82 -1.30
CA ALA A 31 -18.31 -2.20 -0.28
C ALA A 31 -17.66 -0.96 0.36
N ALA A 32 -16.33 -0.94 0.51
CA ALA A 32 -15.61 0.25 0.98
C ALA A 32 -15.66 1.41 -0.05
N PHE A 33 -15.58 1.11 -1.36
CA PHE A 33 -15.71 2.11 -2.41
C PHE A 33 -17.13 2.66 -2.47
N ARG A 34 -18.16 1.80 -2.53
CA ARG A 34 -19.57 2.24 -2.49
C ARG A 34 -19.83 3.16 -1.30
N ARG A 35 -19.44 2.77 -0.08
CA ARG A 35 -19.58 3.61 1.12
C ARG A 35 -18.87 4.96 0.98
N THR A 36 -17.69 5.00 0.37
CA THR A 36 -16.96 6.24 0.13
C THR A 36 -17.69 7.15 -0.86
N CYS A 37 -18.19 6.58 -1.96
CA CYS A 37 -18.95 7.31 -2.98
C CYS A 37 -20.24 7.90 -2.39
N VAL A 38 -21.03 7.10 -1.67
CA VAL A 38 -22.26 7.54 -0.99
C VAL A 38 -21.98 8.68 -0.04
N ARG A 39 -20.97 8.53 0.82
CA ARG A 39 -20.60 9.53 1.83
C ARG A 39 -20.20 10.89 1.23
N ASN A 40 -19.67 10.88 0.01
CA ASN A 40 -19.21 12.09 -0.68
C ASN A 40 -20.22 12.61 -1.73
N GLY A 41 -21.45 12.08 -1.75
CA GLY A 41 -22.50 12.53 -2.68
C GLY A 41 -22.25 12.12 -4.13
N ALA A 42 -21.46 11.07 -4.37
CA ALA A 42 -21.09 10.56 -5.69
C ALA A 42 -21.56 9.11 -5.89
N GLU A 43 -22.75 8.77 -5.37
CA GLU A 43 -23.29 7.40 -5.40
C GLU A 43 -23.41 6.85 -6.83
N ASP A 44 -23.71 7.71 -7.81
CA ASP A 44 -23.76 7.36 -9.24
C ASP A 44 -22.41 6.88 -9.80
N LYS A 45 -21.29 7.14 -9.10
CA LYS A 45 -19.94 6.68 -9.44
C LYS A 45 -19.54 5.38 -8.76
N ALA A 46 -20.34 4.87 -7.81
CA ALA A 46 -20.00 3.63 -7.12
C ALA A 46 -19.80 2.42 -8.06
N PRO A 47 -20.64 2.18 -9.09
CA PRO A 47 -20.42 1.08 -10.02
C PRO A 47 -19.10 1.19 -10.80
N GLN A 48 -18.70 2.41 -11.16
CA GLN A 48 -17.42 2.66 -11.83
C GLN A 48 -16.24 2.31 -10.92
N ALA A 49 -16.29 2.71 -9.65
CA ALA A 49 -15.24 2.42 -8.67
C ALA A 49 -15.12 0.90 -8.39
N GLU A 50 -16.25 0.20 -8.32
CA GLU A 50 -16.27 -1.27 -8.13
C GLU A 50 -15.69 -2.01 -9.35
N ALA A 51 -16.08 -1.61 -10.57
CA ALA A 51 -15.57 -2.19 -11.80
C ALA A 51 -14.07 -1.91 -12.00
N ALA A 52 -13.60 -0.71 -11.63
CA ALA A 52 -12.18 -0.36 -11.68
C ALA A 52 -11.35 -1.26 -10.76
N PHE A 53 -11.90 -1.66 -9.61
CA PHE A 53 -11.24 -2.60 -8.71
C PHE A 53 -11.18 -4.03 -9.26
N ASP A 54 -12.26 -4.52 -9.87
CA ASP A 54 -12.22 -5.81 -10.56
C ASP A 54 -11.15 -5.82 -11.65
N THR A 55 -11.17 -4.79 -12.50
CA THR A 55 -10.19 -4.59 -13.57
C THR A 55 -8.77 -4.54 -13.02
N PHE A 56 -8.54 -3.85 -11.89
CA PHE A 56 -7.24 -3.80 -11.24
C PHE A 56 -6.78 -5.18 -10.78
N VAL A 57 -7.64 -5.93 -10.09
CA VAL A 57 -7.30 -7.28 -9.61
C VAL A 57 -6.96 -8.19 -10.79
N ASP A 58 -7.74 -8.15 -11.87
CA ASP A 58 -7.50 -8.97 -13.05
C ASP A 58 -6.21 -8.54 -13.77
N CYS A 59 -5.93 -7.23 -13.82
CA CYS A 59 -4.69 -6.68 -14.36
C CYS A 59 -3.46 -7.17 -13.58
N ILE A 60 -3.51 -7.14 -12.24
CA ILE A 60 -2.42 -7.64 -11.39
C ILE A 60 -2.23 -9.16 -11.56
N LYS A 61 -3.31 -9.94 -11.58
CA LYS A 61 -3.27 -11.40 -11.81
C LYS A 61 -2.66 -11.76 -13.17
N ALA A 62 -2.87 -10.94 -14.20
CA ALA A 62 -2.24 -11.12 -15.49
C ALA A 62 -0.72 -10.83 -15.47
N GLN A 63 -0.23 -10.05 -14.50
CA GLN A 63 1.19 -9.74 -14.36
C GLN A 63 1.93 -10.69 -13.42
N ILE A 64 1.28 -11.16 -12.36
CA ILE A 64 1.90 -11.96 -11.30
C ILE A 64 1.00 -13.14 -10.95
N ASP A 65 1.59 -14.33 -10.96
CA ASP A 65 1.07 -15.51 -10.30
C ASP A 65 1.82 -15.69 -8.96
N PRO A 66 1.17 -15.54 -7.80
CA PRO A 66 1.86 -15.56 -6.51
C PRO A 66 2.52 -16.89 -6.16
N ASP A 67 1.93 -18.01 -6.59
CA ASP A 67 2.50 -19.34 -6.34
C ASP A 67 3.78 -19.52 -7.16
N THR A 68 3.79 -19.02 -8.39
CA THR A 68 4.98 -18.97 -9.25
C THR A 68 6.07 -18.09 -8.66
N VAL A 69 5.75 -16.87 -8.23
CA VAL A 69 6.72 -15.97 -7.57
C VAL A 69 7.33 -16.64 -6.34
N LYS A 70 6.49 -17.27 -5.51
CA LYS A 70 6.93 -17.96 -4.31
C LYS A 70 7.89 -19.10 -4.66
N SER A 71 7.56 -19.94 -5.63
CA SER A 71 8.44 -21.03 -6.09
C SER A 71 9.78 -20.48 -6.61
N GLU A 72 9.74 -19.44 -7.45
CA GLU A 72 10.95 -18.80 -7.99
C GLU A 72 11.84 -18.24 -6.87
N ILE A 73 11.27 -17.61 -5.84
CA ILE A 73 12.01 -17.12 -4.68
C ILE A 73 12.62 -18.29 -3.89
N GLU A 74 11.84 -19.34 -3.59
CA GLU A 74 12.31 -20.50 -2.83
C GLU A 74 13.47 -21.23 -3.53
N GLU A 75 13.45 -21.30 -4.87
CA GLU A 75 14.51 -21.88 -5.70
C GLU A 75 15.74 -20.98 -5.83
N ALA A 76 15.56 -19.66 -5.81
CA ALA A 76 16.64 -18.68 -5.94
C ALA A 76 17.34 -18.38 -4.61
N ARG A 77 16.63 -18.45 -3.47
CA ARG A 77 17.14 -18.18 -2.12
C ARG A 77 18.42 -18.93 -1.78
N PRO A 78 18.52 -20.27 -1.95
CA PRO A 78 19.75 -21.00 -1.59
C PRO A 78 20.95 -20.67 -2.48
N ARG A 79 20.73 -20.07 -3.65
CA ARG A 79 21.79 -19.68 -4.59
C ARG A 79 22.14 -18.19 -4.51
N GLY A 80 21.45 -17.42 -3.67
CA GLY A 80 21.64 -15.98 -3.54
C GLY A 80 21.20 -15.18 -4.77
N ALA A 81 20.28 -15.70 -5.59
CA ALA A 81 19.86 -15.13 -6.88
C ALA A 81 18.44 -14.55 -6.85
N VAL A 82 17.97 -14.09 -5.68
CA VAL A 82 16.59 -13.60 -5.50
C VAL A 82 16.36 -12.30 -6.29
N ASP A 83 17.40 -11.50 -6.48
CA ASP A 83 17.40 -10.30 -7.33
C ASP A 83 17.07 -10.60 -8.80
N GLU A 84 17.57 -11.70 -9.36
CA GLU A 84 17.24 -12.13 -10.74
C GLU A 84 15.74 -12.40 -10.92
N VAL A 85 15.08 -12.94 -9.87
CA VAL A 85 13.62 -13.14 -9.85
C VAL A 85 12.92 -11.79 -9.89
N PHE A 86 13.30 -10.84 -9.03
CA PHE A 86 12.64 -9.54 -8.97
C PHE A 86 12.90 -8.66 -10.19
N LYS A 87 14.05 -8.81 -10.85
CA LYS A 87 14.33 -8.15 -12.13
C LYS A 87 13.23 -8.42 -13.16
N LYS A 88 12.86 -9.68 -13.35
CA LYS A 88 11.78 -10.12 -14.25
C LYS A 88 10.44 -9.43 -13.95
N TYR A 89 10.13 -9.22 -12.67
CA TYR A 89 8.88 -8.53 -12.28
C TYR A 89 9.02 -7.01 -12.39
N CYS A 90 10.20 -6.46 -12.13
CA CYS A 90 10.47 -5.04 -12.29
C CYS A 90 10.44 -4.57 -13.74
N ASP A 91 10.74 -5.44 -14.69
CA ASP A 91 10.54 -5.18 -16.13
C ASP A 91 9.05 -4.97 -16.47
N LYS A 92 8.12 -5.53 -15.68
CA LYS A 92 6.66 -5.34 -15.83
C LYS A 92 6.15 -4.04 -15.21
N LYS A 93 7.01 -3.19 -14.67
CA LYS A 93 6.66 -1.91 -14.04
C LYS A 93 5.70 -1.04 -14.87
N PRO A 94 5.83 -0.89 -16.20
CA PRO A 94 4.84 -0.14 -17.00
C PRO A 94 3.42 -0.73 -16.94
N ALA A 95 3.30 -2.06 -16.89
CA ALA A 95 2.02 -2.74 -16.75
C ALA A 95 1.44 -2.52 -15.34
N PHE A 96 2.25 -2.69 -14.28
CA PHE A 96 1.81 -2.39 -12.91
C PHE A 96 1.35 -0.95 -12.73
N LYS A 97 2.10 0.00 -13.31
CA LYS A 97 1.72 1.41 -13.32
C LYS A 97 0.33 1.57 -13.92
N THR A 98 0.10 0.98 -15.10
CA THR A 98 -1.20 1.03 -15.78
C THR A 98 -2.32 0.45 -14.91
N CYS A 99 -2.11 -0.71 -14.28
CA CYS A 99 -3.10 -1.32 -13.38
C CYS A 99 -3.47 -0.37 -12.25
N ILE A 100 -2.47 0.15 -11.54
CA ILE A 100 -2.65 1.02 -10.37
C ILE A 100 -3.31 2.35 -10.78
N THR A 101 -2.89 2.96 -11.89
CA THR A 101 -3.49 4.21 -12.36
C THR A 101 -4.94 4.04 -12.79
N GLY A 102 -5.29 2.93 -13.45
CA GLY A 102 -6.67 2.65 -13.84
C GLY A 102 -7.61 2.53 -12.62
N LEU A 103 -7.13 1.94 -11.54
CA LEU A 103 -7.86 1.91 -10.28
C LEU A 103 -8.07 3.32 -9.70
N PHE A 104 -6.99 4.09 -9.59
CA PHE A 104 -7.09 5.45 -9.06
C PHE A 104 -8.05 6.30 -9.89
N ASP A 105 -7.96 6.25 -11.21
CA ASP A 105 -8.83 7.00 -12.12
C ASP A 105 -10.31 6.60 -11.96
N GLY A 106 -10.58 5.31 -11.70
CA GLY A 106 -11.94 4.82 -11.45
C GLY A 106 -12.53 5.21 -10.10
N VAL A 107 -11.70 5.36 -9.06
CA VAL A 107 -12.17 5.76 -7.72
C VAL A 107 -12.10 7.26 -7.48
N TYR A 108 -11.29 8.00 -8.24
CA TYR A 108 -11.12 9.44 -8.12
C TYR A 108 -12.45 10.22 -8.10
N PRO A 109 -13.48 9.89 -8.92
CA PRO A 109 -14.77 10.56 -8.87
C PRO A 109 -15.52 10.42 -7.54
N CYS A 110 -15.24 9.38 -6.76
CA CYS A 110 -15.87 9.14 -5.45
C CYS A 110 -15.23 9.94 -4.30
N LEU A 111 -14.14 10.66 -4.55
CA LEU A 111 -13.43 11.44 -3.54
C LEU A 111 -14.07 12.83 -3.37
N SER A 112 -13.96 13.40 -2.17
CA SER A 112 -14.42 14.78 -1.90
C SER A 112 -13.61 15.78 -2.74
N ALA A 113 -14.18 16.96 -2.99
CA ALA A 113 -13.51 18.00 -3.80
C ALA A 113 -12.17 18.43 -3.21
N ASP A 114 -12.09 18.59 -1.88
CA ASP A 114 -10.85 18.91 -1.17
C ASP A 114 -9.77 17.86 -1.41
N VAL A 115 -10.13 16.58 -1.30
CA VAL A 115 -9.21 15.47 -1.53
C VAL A 115 -8.78 15.41 -3.00
N ARG A 116 -9.69 15.62 -3.95
CA ARG A 116 -9.40 15.66 -5.40
C ARG A 116 -8.41 16.78 -5.76
N ASN A 117 -8.60 17.96 -5.17
CA ASN A 117 -7.76 19.14 -5.41
C ASN A 117 -6.36 18.99 -4.81
N ASN A 118 -6.23 18.28 -3.68
CA ASN A 118 -4.95 18.08 -2.99
C ASN A 118 -4.18 16.82 -3.42
N LEU A 119 -4.87 15.83 -4.01
CA LEU A 119 -4.23 14.63 -4.55
C LEU A 119 -3.67 14.82 -5.95
N GLY A 120 -4.33 15.63 -6.79
CA GLY A 120 -4.13 15.49 -8.24
C GLY A 120 -4.36 14.05 -8.71
N SER A 121 -4.27 13.77 -9.99
CA SER A 121 -4.16 12.39 -10.47
C SER A 121 -2.73 11.92 -10.16
N ASP A 122 -2.45 11.52 -8.92
CA ASP A 122 -1.09 11.34 -8.35
C ASP A 122 -0.32 10.13 -8.92
N LYS A 123 -0.22 10.07 -10.25
CA LYS A 123 0.61 9.16 -11.07
C LYS A 123 2.07 9.16 -10.61
N ASN A 124 2.51 10.28 -10.05
CA ASN A 124 3.84 10.44 -9.47
C ASN A 124 4.06 9.55 -8.24
N ALA A 125 3.05 9.34 -7.38
CA ALA A 125 3.18 8.47 -6.21
C ALA A 125 3.33 7.00 -6.64
N THR A 126 2.60 6.58 -7.67
CA THR A 126 2.72 5.23 -8.26
C THR A 126 4.11 5.02 -8.88
N ASP A 127 4.58 5.97 -9.69
CA ASP A 127 5.92 5.91 -10.29
C ASP A 127 7.01 5.81 -9.23
N ARG A 128 6.89 6.63 -8.19
CA ARG A 128 7.79 6.65 -7.05
C ARG A 128 7.78 5.31 -6.32
N PHE A 129 6.62 4.81 -5.93
CA PHE A 129 6.51 3.51 -5.25
C PHE A 129 7.19 2.39 -6.07
N LEU A 130 6.88 2.31 -7.37
CA LEU A 130 7.48 1.31 -8.25
C LEU A 130 8.99 1.53 -8.44
N ASN A 131 9.47 2.79 -8.50
CA ASN A 131 10.90 3.11 -8.53
C ASN A 131 11.61 2.69 -7.24
N PHE A 132 10.95 2.77 -6.09
CA PHE A 132 11.54 2.39 -4.82
C PHE A 132 11.71 0.88 -4.74
N ILE A 133 10.65 0.11 -5.06
CA ILE A 133 10.68 -1.36 -5.01
C ILE A 133 11.62 -1.91 -6.08
N CYS A 134 11.55 -1.37 -7.29
CA CYS A 134 12.41 -1.76 -8.41
C CYS A 134 13.72 -0.98 -8.49
N HIS A 135 14.21 -0.48 -7.35
CA HIS A 135 15.53 0.11 -7.30
C HIS A 135 16.58 -0.95 -7.64
N ASN A 136 17.47 -0.64 -8.59
CA ASN A 136 18.50 -1.56 -9.11
C ASN A 136 17.93 -2.95 -9.38
N ASP A 137 16.92 -3.04 -10.26
CA ASP A 137 16.29 -4.30 -10.68
C ASP A 137 15.68 -5.13 -9.51
N GLY A 138 15.33 -4.49 -8.39
CA GLY A 138 14.69 -5.17 -7.26
C GLY A 138 15.64 -5.54 -6.12
N GLU A 139 16.85 -4.99 -6.10
CA GLU A 139 17.84 -5.20 -5.04
C GLU A 139 17.26 -5.00 -3.63
N ARG A 140 16.43 -3.96 -3.43
CA ARG A 140 15.83 -3.68 -2.11
C ARG A 140 14.87 -4.75 -1.64
N ILE A 141 14.04 -5.27 -2.54
CA ILE A 141 13.08 -6.32 -2.21
C ILE A 141 13.78 -7.68 -2.07
N ALA A 142 14.84 -7.93 -2.86
CA ALA A 142 15.70 -9.10 -2.69
C ALA A 142 16.40 -9.10 -1.33
N LEU A 143 16.99 -7.97 -0.92
CA LEU A 143 17.60 -7.80 0.39
C LEU A 143 16.59 -7.99 1.52
N PHE A 144 15.40 -7.40 1.39
CA PHE A 144 14.31 -7.58 2.36
C PHE A 144 13.96 -9.07 2.55
N ILE A 145 13.89 -9.86 1.48
CA ILE A 145 13.56 -11.30 1.54
C ILE A 145 14.74 -12.15 2.04
N ALA A 146 15.96 -11.80 1.65
CA ALA A 146 17.18 -12.45 2.13
C ALA A 146 17.28 -12.36 3.66
N GLU A 147 16.89 -11.21 4.22
CA GLU A 147 16.86 -10.92 5.66
C GLU A 147 15.55 -11.30 6.35
N ASP A 148 14.83 -12.25 5.77
CA ASP A 148 13.57 -12.81 6.27
C ASP A 148 12.47 -11.78 6.58
N GLY A 149 12.43 -10.69 5.83
CA GLY A 149 11.47 -9.61 6.02
C GLY A 149 10.02 -10.07 5.93
N ILE A 150 9.70 -11.03 5.08
CA ILE A 150 8.35 -11.63 5.02
C ILE A 150 8.04 -12.38 6.32
N GLY A 151 9.00 -13.15 6.85
CA GLY A 151 8.86 -13.86 8.12
C GLY A 151 8.63 -12.90 9.28
N CYS A 152 9.45 -11.84 9.36
CA CYS A 152 9.33 -10.77 10.34
C CYS A 152 7.95 -10.10 10.31
N PHE A 153 7.45 -9.71 9.13
CA PHE A 153 6.14 -9.09 9.01
C PHE A 153 5.00 -10.03 9.46
N ASN A 154 5.08 -11.32 9.13
CA ASN A 154 4.12 -12.32 9.59
C ASN A 154 4.17 -12.52 11.12
N GLU A 155 5.37 -12.54 11.71
CA GLU A 155 5.54 -12.65 13.15
C GLU A 155 4.94 -11.46 13.89
N LYS A 156 5.09 -10.25 13.32
CA LYS A 156 4.62 -8.99 13.91
C LYS A 156 3.19 -8.60 13.47
N GLU A 157 2.44 -9.51 12.84
CA GLU A 157 1.14 -9.20 12.23
C GLU A 157 0.17 -8.55 13.23
N ASP A 158 -0.01 -9.14 14.42
CA ASP A 158 -0.94 -8.64 15.44
C ASP A 158 -0.58 -7.23 15.93
N GLU A 159 0.72 -6.95 16.06
CA GLU A 159 1.23 -5.64 16.49
C GLU A 159 1.03 -4.60 15.39
N ILE A 160 1.27 -4.97 14.12
CA ILE A 160 1.02 -4.12 12.95
C ILE A 160 -0.48 -3.83 12.82
N VAL A 161 -1.34 -4.85 12.98
CA VAL A 161 -2.80 -4.68 13.01
C VAL A 161 -3.19 -3.71 14.12
N THR A 162 -2.63 -3.87 15.32
CA THR A 162 -2.85 -2.96 16.44
C THR A 162 -2.43 -1.52 16.12
N CYS A 163 -1.30 -1.32 15.41
CA CYS A 163 -0.89 0.01 14.94
C CYS A 163 -1.93 0.67 14.04
N VAL A 164 -2.57 -0.11 13.16
CA VAL A 164 -3.64 0.38 12.27
C VAL A 164 -4.93 0.64 13.04
N GLU A 165 -5.29 -0.21 14.00
CA GLU A 165 -6.49 -0.05 14.81
C GLU A 165 -6.40 1.16 15.76
N ASN A 166 -5.21 1.45 16.29
CA ASN A 166 -4.99 2.61 17.14
C ASN A 166 -5.19 3.93 16.38
N LEU A 167 -5.16 3.92 15.04
CA LEU A 167 -5.61 5.07 14.23
C LEU A 167 -7.11 5.33 14.32
N ARG A 168 -7.91 4.34 14.73
CA ARG A 168 -9.39 4.40 14.81
C ARG A 168 -9.89 4.70 16.23
N LYS A 169 -9.17 4.27 17.26
CA LYS A 169 -9.64 4.32 18.67
C LYS A 169 -9.91 5.73 19.22
N ASN A 170 -9.40 6.78 18.58
CA ASN A 170 -9.60 8.18 19.00
C ASN A 170 -10.40 9.00 17.97
N VAL A 171 -11.22 8.34 17.15
CA VAL A 171 -11.97 8.98 16.07
C VAL A 171 -13.46 8.92 16.37
N ASP A 172 -14.05 10.06 16.71
CA ASP A 172 -15.49 10.20 16.54
C ASP A 172 -15.77 10.16 15.02
N ALA A 173 -16.29 9.01 14.56
CA ALA A 173 -16.24 8.61 13.15
C ALA A 173 -17.02 9.56 12.21
N GLU A 174 -17.89 10.40 12.76
CA GLU A 174 -18.75 11.31 12.00
C GLU A 174 -18.22 12.75 11.87
N GLU A 175 -17.45 13.24 12.85
CA GLU A 175 -17.05 14.65 12.94
C GLU A 175 -15.75 14.92 12.17
N GLU A 176 -14.77 14.03 12.31
CA GLU A 176 -13.48 14.20 11.65
C GLU A 176 -13.50 13.77 10.17
N VAL A 177 -14.44 12.92 9.77
CA VAL A 177 -14.61 12.56 8.35
C VAL A 177 -15.07 13.75 7.51
N ARG A 178 -15.73 14.74 8.14
CA ARG A 178 -16.09 16.01 7.50
C ARG A 178 -14.97 17.05 7.55
N HIS A 179 -14.04 16.95 8.51
CA HIS A 179 -13.07 18.02 8.82
C HIS A 179 -11.61 17.59 9.11
N MET A 180 -11.17 16.39 8.71
CA MET A 180 -9.78 15.97 8.91
C MET A 180 -8.84 16.86 8.10
N THR A 181 -8.11 17.73 8.80
CA THR A 181 -7.09 18.59 8.19
C THR A 181 -5.93 17.76 7.65
N ILE A 182 -5.17 18.33 6.70
CA ILE A 182 -3.94 17.70 6.18
C ILE A 182 -2.98 17.40 7.34
N ASP A 183 -2.83 18.30 8.31
CA ASP A 183 -1.95 18.10 9.45
C ASP A 183 -2.38 16.93 10.33
N ALA A 184 -3.67 16.81 10.66
CA ALA A 184 -4.21 15.67 11.40
C ALA A 184 -3.99 14.36 10.63
N PHE A 185 -4.17 14.38 9.30
CA PHE A 185 -3.90 13.23 8.44
C PHE A 185 -2.43 12.81 8.50
N CYS A 186 -1.50 13.77 8.45
CA CYS A 186 -0.06 13.55 8.41
C CYS A 186 0.52 13.11 9.77
N ASN A 187 0.02 13.65 10.87
CA ASN A 187 0.39 13.21 12.21
C ASN A 187 -0.02 11.75 12.44
N ARG A 188 -1.23 11.38 12.01
CA ARG A 188 -1.69 9.98 12.07
C ARG A 188 -0.89 9.05 11.18
N LEU A 189 -0.56 9.50 9.98
CA LEU A 189 0.29 8.71 9.09
C LEU A 189 1.65 8.46 9.75
N THR A 190 2.26 9.49 10.33
CA THR A 190 3.54 9.39 11.04
C THR A 190 3.45 8.44 12.23
N ALA A 191 2.42 8.57 13.07
CA ALA A 191 2.22 7.69 14.22
C ALA A 191 2.07 6.21 13.81
N MET A 192 1.30 5.93 12.75
CA MET A 192 1.13 4.57 12.23
C MET A 192 2.45 4.00 11.70
N THR A 193 3.18 4.77 10.88
CA THR A 193 4.43 4.31 10.29
C THR A 193 5.48 4.07 11.36
N SER A 194 5.58 4.95 12.37
CA SER A 194 6.50 4.76 13.50
C SER A 194 6.12 3.55 14.34
N CYS A 195 4.84 3.35 14.65
CA CYS A 195 4.38 2.15 15.36
C CYS A 195 4.74 0.87 14.61
N THR A 196 4.56 0.86 13.28
CA THR A 196 4.89 -0.28 12.42
C THR A 196 6.40 -0.55 12.41
N VAL A 197 7.22 0.48 12.25
CA VAL A 197 8.69 0.36 12.27
C VAL A 197 9.16 -0.19 13.62
N ASN A 198 8.64 0.35 14.74
CA ASN A 198 8.99 -0.12 16.08
C ASN A 198 8.62 -1.59 16.32
N ALA A 199 7.52 -2.08 15.73
CA ALA A 199 7.18 -3.51 15.82
C ALA A 199 8.24 -4.37 15.10
N LEU A 200 8.63 -3.95 13.90
CA LEU A 200 9.61 -4.64 13.06
C LEU A 200 11.06 -4.58 13.59
N GLU A 201 11.39 -3.58 14.40
CA GLU A 201 12.70 -3.50 15.08
C GLU A 201 12.95 -4.68 16.03
N ASN A 202 11.88 -5.36 16.49
CA ASN A 202 11.98 -6.54 17.34
C ASN A 202 12.21 -7.85 16.56
N CYS A 203 12.52 -7.76 15.26
CA CYS A 203 12.91 -8.91 14.44
C CYS A 203 14.41 -9.19 14.56
N SER A 204 14.82 -10.39 14.13
CA SER A 204 16.21 -10.86 14.21
C SER A 204 17.20 -10.04 13.38
N SER A 205 16.74 -9.43 12.29
CA SER A 205 17.49 -8.53 11.43
C SER A 205 16.89 -7.12 11.51
N PRO A 206 17.72 -6.05 11.51
CA PRO A 206 17.22 -4.68 11.41
C PRO A 206 16.81 -4.30 9.98
N THR A 207 17.09 -5.14 8.99
CA THR A 207 16.80 -4.83 7.58
C THR A 207 15.31 -4.62 7.30
N PRO A 208 14.37 -5.45 7.80
CA PRO A 208 12.94 -5.25 7.55
C PRO A 208 12.42 -3.91 8.08
N SER A 209 12.83 -3.49 9.28
CA SER A 209 12.43 -2.19 9.84
C SER A 209 13.04 -1.02 9.05
N ASN A 210 14.33 -1.09 8.72
CA ASN A 210 15.01 -0.08 7.91
C ASN A 210 14.37 0.09 6.51
N MET A 211 14.01 -1.03 5.86
CA MET A 211 13.36 -1.00 4.56
C MET A 211 11.94 -0.44 4.64
N ALA A 212 11.18 -0.82 5.67
CA ALA A 212 9.84 -0.28 5.92
C ALA A 212 9.90 1.24 6.19
N GLU A 213 10.82 1.71 7.02
CA GLU A 213 11.02 3.13 7.30
C GLU A 213 11.37 3.90 6.03
N ALA A 214 12.32 3.39 5.24
CA ALA A 214 12.72 4.01 3.98
C ALA A 214 11.54 4.12 2.99
N LEU A 215 10.71 3.06 2.89
CA LEU A 215 9.52 3.06 2.06
C LEU A 215 8.48 4.08 2.57
N PHE A 216 8.18 4.08 3.88
CA PHE A 216 7.24 5.02 4.47
C PHE A 216 7.66 6.47 4.29
N LYS A 217 8.95 6.77 4.48
CA LYS A 217 9.52 8.11 4.23
C LYS A 217 9.38 8.50 2.76
N TYR A 218 9.64 7.57 1.84
CA TYR A 218 9.54 7.81 0.41
C TYR A 218 8.09 8.06 -0.05
N VAL A 219 7.14 7.29 0.47
CA VAL A 219 5.69 7.49 0.24
C VAL A 219 5.23 8.80 0.86
N LYS A 220 5.57 9.10 2.13
CA LYS A 220 5.23 10.36 2.82
C LYS A 220 5.68 11.59 2.01
N ASN A 221 6.88 11.55 1.46
CA ASN A 221 7.45 12.62 0.62
C ASN A 221 6.74 12.81 -0.74
N SER A 222 5.84 11.90 -1.08
CA SER A 222 5.02 11.96 -2.30
C SER A 222 3.59 12.40 -2.01
N THR A 223 3.29 12.80 -0.77
CA THR A 223 1.99 13.31 -0.33
C THR A 223 2.12 14.76 0.17
N PRO A 224 1.00 15.46 0.45
CA PRO A 224 1.03 16.74 1.15
C PRO A 224 1.78 16.71 2.50
N CYS A 225 1.99 15.52 3.09
CA CYS A 225 2.77 15.33 4.33
C CYS A 225 4.28 15.50 4.19
N ARG A 226 4.80 15.81 2.99
CA ARG A 226 6.23 16.13 2.81
C ARG A 226 6.69 17.29 3.70
N LYS A 227 5.80 18.27 3.94
CA LYS A 227 6.11 19.48 4.72
C LYS A 227 5.82 19.34 6.22
N SER A 228 5.10 18.31 6.64
CA SER A 228 4.86 18.05 8.07
C SER A 228 6.13 17.45 8.69
N VAL A 229 7.01 18.33 9.16
CA VAL A 229 8.14 18.01 10.03
C VAL A 229 7.56 17.58 11.38
N SER A 230 7.87 16.37 11.84
CA SER A 230 7.60 16.01 13.23
C SER A 230 8.58 16.81 14.09
N TYR A 231 8.07 17.86 14.75
CA TYR A 231 8.58 18.17 16.07
C TYR A 231 8.00 17.10 16.98
N LEU A 232 8.86 16.17 17.40
CA LEU A 232 8.88 15.42 18.66
C LEU A 232 9.96 14.35 18.55
#